data_AF-A0A7L2K913-F1
#
_entry.id   AF-A0A7L2K913-F1
#
_cell.length_a   1.000
_cell.length_b   1.000
_cell.length_c   1.000
_cell.angle_alpha   90.00
_cell.angle_beta   90.00
_cell.angle_gamma   90.00
#
_symmetry.space_group_name_H-M   'P 1'
#
loop_
_entity.id
_entity.type
_entity.pdbx_description
1 polymer ?
#
loop_
_entity_poly.entity_id
_entity_poly.type
_entity_poly.pdbx_seq_one_letter_code
_entity_poly.pdbx_strand_id
1 'polypeptide(L)'
;MAEDTTVPKLNFDYWLDKAIEWGQATTLESQKDVCLHLPQLQEFLHQLYETIKLLGSTVTIQQFPLIGQLLGRLCWNPFVIGYDESQKTLMLCLCCLYSSEPQNAVELKANSWIRSLLCHLLCSSKWESNEAETSTFISALGYTSADYYCHLVKNMVISLVTELRENQFNGLKIQESTSASRVNAVSIFCVPLITLPDLTPLLETLLFYHGGSSKEILSSEFLEAVNEAFLKKKISLSESAVFSLWLRHLPSLEKATLHLLDQLFSIQLNSLEEVAYVIKDSLL
;
A
#
# COMPACT_ATOMS: atom_id res chain seq x y z
N MET A 1 37.03 -7.67 -21.35
CA MET A 1 36.09 -6.67 -21.89
C MET A 1 35.25 -6.23 -20.71
N ALA A 2 35.30 -4.95 -20.34
CA ALA A 2 34.56 -4.42 -19.21
C ALA A 2 33.06 -4.43 -19.57
N GLU A 3 32.25 -5.08 -18.75
CA GLU A 3 30.79 -4.94 -18.81
C GLU A 3 30.46 -3.50 -18.47
N ASP A 4 29.92 -2.78 -19.45
CA ASP A 4 29.39 -1.44 -19.29
C ASP A 4 28.08 -1.59 -18.51
N THR A 5 28.14 -1.54 -17.19
CA THR A 5 26.99 -1.58 -16.30
C THR A 5 26.23 -0.26 -16.45
N THR A 6 25.44 -0.14 -17.52
CA THR A 6 24.59 1.03 -17.75
C THR A 6 23.58 1.09 -16.61
N VAL A 7 23.81 2.00 -15.66
CA VAL A 7 22.90 2.32 -14.56
C VAL A 7 21.53 2.66 -15.17
N PRO A 8 20.43 2.07 -14.69
CA PRO A 8 19.10 2.37 -15.21
C PRO A 8 18.83 3.87 -15.20
N LYS A 9 18.31 4.42 -16.30
CA LYS A 9 17.91 5.83 -16.35
C LYS A 9 16.66 6.01 -15.47
N LEU A 10 16.89 6.35 -14.21
CA LEU A 10 15.84 6.62 -13.24
C LEU A 10 15.11 7.91 -13.62
N ASN A 11 13.77 7.87 -13.67
CA ASN A 11 12.91 9.04 -13.87
C ASN A 11 12.82 9.86 -12.58
N PHE A 12 13.96 10.27 -12.04
CA PHE A 12 14.06 10.89 -10.71
C PHE A 12 13.26 12.19 -10.62
N ASP A 13 13.39 13.08 -11.61
CA ASP A 13 12.73 14.39 -11.60
C ASP A 13 11.20 14.26 -11.58
N TYR A 14 10.66 13.32 -12.37
CA TYR A 14 9.23 13.01 -12.39
C TYR A 14 8.70 12.64 -11.01
N TRP A 15 9.40 11.75 -10.30
CA TRP A 15 8.97 11.31 -8.97
C TRP A 15 9.16 12.36 -7.89
N LEU A 16 10.17 13.23 -8.02
CA LEU A 16 10.33 14.38 -7.15
C LEU A 16 9.18 15.37 -7.31
N ASP A 17 8.81 15.70 -8.55
CA ASP A 17 7.69 16.59 -8.85
C ASP A 17 6.38 16.00 -8.32
N LYS A 18 6.15 14.70 -8.53
CA LYS A 18 4.99 13.99 -7.95
C LYS A 18 4.98 14.02 -6.43
N ALA A 19 6.11 13.74 -5.76
CA ALA A 19 6.19 13.81 -4.31
C ALA A 19 5.97 15.23 -3.75
N ILE A 20 6.29 16.27 -4.52
CA ILE A 20 5.99 17.66 -4.18
C ILE A 20 4.49 17.94 -4.33
N GLU A 21 3.90 17.54 -5.46
CA GLU A 21 2.47 17.69 -5.76
C GLU A 21 1.60 16.99 -4.71
N TRP A 22 1.95 15.76 -4.35
CA TRP A 22 1.17 14.97 -3.39
C TRP A 22 1.23 15.53 -1.97
N GLY A 23 2.38 16.05 -1.53
CA GLY A 23 2.57 16.48 -0.14
C GLY A 23 2.14 15.39 0.86
N GLN A 24 1.19 15.72 1.75
CA GLN A 24 0.58 14.77 2.70
C GLN A 24 -0.70 14.09 2.20
N ALA A 25 -1.09 14.31 0.93
CA ALA A 25 -2.30 13.77 0.30
C ALA A 25 -3.59 14.04 1.10
N THR A 26 -3.82 15.31 1.45
CA THR A 26 -4.98 15.74 2.26
C THR A 26 -6.28 15.88 1.47
N THR A 27 -6.21 15.93 0.14
CA THR A 27 -7.38 16.03 -0.77
C THR A 27 -7.66 14.69 -1.45
N LEU A 28 -8.93 14.41 -1.75
CA LEU A 28 -9.34 13.15 -2.39
C LEU A 28 -8.66 12.97 -3.77
N GLU A 29 -8.48 14.05 -4.51
CA GLU A 29 -7.81 14.05 -5.81
C GLU A 29 -6.34 13.63 -5.68
N SER A 30 -5.63 14.17 -4.68
CA SER A 30 -4.24 13.80 -4.43
C SER A 30 -4.12 12.35 -3.94
N GLN A 31 -5.04 11.89 -3.10
CA GLN A 31 -5.08 10.50 -2.62
C GLN A 31 -5.27 9.53 -3.78
N LYS A 32 -6.20 9.85 -4.68
CA LYS A 32 -6.45 9.07 -5.88
C LYS A 32 -5.22 9.04 -6.79
N ASP A 33 -4.58 10.18 -7.01
CA ASP A 33 -3.37 10.26 -7.85
C ASP A 33 -2.21 9.45 -7.26
N VAL A 34 -2.00 9.47 -5.94
CA VAL A 34 -1.01 8.61 -5.27
C VAL A 34 -1.36 7.13 -5.50
N CYS A 35 -2.62 6.73 -5.29
CA CYS A 35 -3.06 5.35 -5.45
C CYS A 35 -2.86 4.84 -6.89
N LEU A 36 -3.17 5.68 -7.87
CA LEU A 36 -2.99 5.39 -9.29
C LEU A 36 -1.52 5.12 -9.65
N HIS A 37 -0.59 5.89 -9.06
CA HIS A 37 0.84 5.80 -9.34
C HIS A 37 1.60 4.86 -8.41
N LEU A 38 0.94 4.30 -7.40
CA LEU A 38 1.58 3.49 -6.36
C LEU A 38 2.34 2.27 -6.93
N PRO A 39 1.84 1.53 -7.94
CA PRO A 39 2.58 0.43 -8.55
C PRO A 39 3.88 0.89 -9.23
N GLN A 40 3.82 1.94 -10.04
CA GLN A 40 4.99 2.48 -10.75
C GLN A 40 5.99 3.11 -9.77
N LEU A 41 5.49 3.69 -8.67
CA LEU A 41 6.33 4.20 -7.60
C LEU A 41 7.10 3.06 -6.92
N GLN A 42 6.47 1.90 -6.70
CA GLN A 42 7.16 0.74 -6.13
C GLN A 42 8.28 0.26 -7.02
N GLU A 43 8.06 0.15 -8.33
CA GLU A 43 9.11 -0.23 -9.28
C GLU A 43 10.27 0.76 -9.24
N PHE A 44 9.97 2.06 -9.24
CA PHE A 44 10.98 3.10 -9.10
C PHE A 44 11.75 3.01 -7.78
N LEU A 45 11.07 2.82 -6.65
CA LEU A 45 11.72 2.70 -5.35
C LEU A 45 12.64 1.47 -5.28
N HIS A 46 12.25 0.36 -5.89
CA HIS A 46 13.11 -0.83 -5.99
C HIS A 46 14.34 -0.55 -6.87
N GLN A 47 14.16 0.09 -8.03
CA GLN A 47 15.28 0.46 -8.88
C GLN A 47 16.22 1.46 -8.19
N LEU A 48 15.66 2.41 -7.45
CA LEU A 48 16.43 3.37 -6.65
C LEU A 48 17.22 2.66 -5.55
N TYR A 49 16.59 1.74 -4.81
CA TYR A 49 17.26 0.93 -3.80
C TYR A 49 18.46 0.15 -4.39
N GLU A 50 18.24 -0.58 -5.49
CA GLU A 50 19.32 -1.34 -6.14
C GLU A 50 20.44 -0.43 -6.66
N THR A 51 20.08 0.76 -7.15
CA THR A 51 21.06 1.76 -7.60
C THR A 51 21.91 2.28 -6.43
N ILE A 52 21.29 2.62 -5.29
CA ILE A 52 22.02 3.07 -4.08
C ILE A 52 22.96 1.96 -3.60
N LYS A 53 22.47 0.72 -3.57
CA LYS A 53 23.22 -0.44 -3.13
C LYS A 53 24.43 -0.75 -4.03
N LEU A 54 24.27 -0.61 -5.34
CA LEU A 54 25.33 -0.87 -6.31
C LEU A 54 26.42 0.23 -6.30
N LEU A 55 26.01 1.50 -6.35
CA LEU A 55 26.92 2.64 -6.49
C LEU A 55 27.50 3.10 -5.14
N GLY A 56 26.84 2.76 -4.04
CA GLY A 56 27.14 3.29 -2.72
C GLY A 56 26.54 4.69 -2.50
N SER A 57 26.44 5.08 -1.22
CA SER A 57 25.75 6.31 -0.80
C SER A 57 26.39 7.59 -1.37
N THR A 58 27.71 7.68 -1.40
CA THR A 58 28.45 8.88 -1.84
C THR A 58 28.25 9.18 -3.32
N VAL A 59 28.43 8.18 -4.19
CA VAL A 59 28.24 8.32 -5.64
C VAL A 59 26.77 8.60 -5.97
N THR A 60 25.85 7.92 -5.27
CA THR A 60 24.41 8.14 -5.45
C THR A 60 24.00 9.57 -5.10
N ILE A 61 24.50 10.14 -4.01
CA ILE A 61 24.19 11.54 -3.62
C ILE A 61 24.74 12.53 -4.66
N GLN A 62 25.88 12.25 -5.28
CA GLN A 62 26.41 13.09 -6.36
C GLN A 62 25.55 13.01 -7.62
N GLN A 63 25.07 11.81 -7.96
CA GLN A 63 24.22 11.59 -9.12
C GLN A 63 22.80 12.13 -8.92
N PHE A 64 22.26 12.01 -7.71
CA PHE A 64 20.92 12.44 -7.32
C PHE A 64 20.99 13.36 -6.08
N PRO A 65 21.39 14.63 -6.24
CA PRO A 65 21.57 15.55 -5.10
C PRO A 65 20.32 15.77 -4.25
N LEU A 66 19.14 15.59 -4.84
CA LEU A 66 17.84 15.78 -4.17
C LEU A 66 17.23 14.48 -3.64
N ILE A 67 17.99 13.37 -3.61
CA ILE A 67 17.50 12.07 -3.13
C ILE A 67 16.93 12.15 -1.70
N GLY A 68 17.58 12.93 -0.82
CA GLY A 68 17.09 13.15 0.54
C GLY A 68 15.74 13.87 0.57
N GLN A 69 15.51 14.83 -0.32
CA GLN A 69 14.22 15.52 -0.42
C GLN A 69 13.12 14.59 -0.92
N LEU A 70 13.41 13.79 -1.94
CA LEU A 70 12.46 12.80 -2.46
C LEU A 70 12.07 11.79 -1.38
N LEU A 71 13.05 11.10 -0.79
CA LEU A 71 12.81 10.09 0.23
C LEU A 71 12.10 10.70 1.45
N GLY A 72 12.52 11.89 1.89
CA GLY A 72 11.86 12.59 2.99
C GLY A 72 10.38 12.81 2.71
N ARG A 73 10.03 13.37 1.54
CA ARG A 73 8.61 13.64 1.19
C ARG A 73 7.79 12.37 1.13
N LEU A 74 8.31 11.31 0.53
CA LEU A 74 7.62 10.02 0.45
C LEU A 74 7.41 9.40 1.84
N CYS A 75 8.39 9.50 2.75
CA CYS A 75 8.27 9.01 4.13
C CYS A 75 7.22 9.74 4.96
N TRP A 76 6.85 10.97 4.58
CA TRP A 76 5.82 11.77 5.24
C TRP A 76 4.45 11.71 4.55
N ASN A 77 4.32 10.94 3.46
CA ASN A 77 3.05 10.77 2.76
C ASN A 77 2.34 9.50 3.28
N PRO A 78 1.17 9.63 3.94
CA PRO A 78 0.48 8.51 4.58
C PRO A 78 0.02 7.43 3.59
N PHE A 79 -0.29 7.79 2.34
CA PHE A 79 -0.71 6.85 1.30
C PHE A 79 0.47 6.08 0.70
N VAL A 80 1.67 6.67 0.71
CA VAL A 80 2.88 5.97 0.29
C VAL A 80 3.33 4.99 1.38
N ILE A 81 3.42 5.44 2.64
CA ILE A 81 3.90 4.59 3.75
C ILE A 81 2.86 3.60 4.25
N GLY A 82 1.57 3.82 3.98
CA GLY A 82 0.52 2.88 4.33
C GLY A 82 0.65 1.55 3.61
N TYR A 83 1.27 1.56 2.41
CA TYR A 83 1.56 0.35 1.66
C TYR A 83 2.87 -0.29 2.13
N ASP A 84 2.75 -1.48 2.71
CA ASP A 84 3.84 -2.19 3.40
C ASP A 84 5.12 -2.33 2.56
N GLU A 85 5.02 -2.66 1.28
CA GLU A 85 6.21 -2.80 0.41
C GLU A 85 6.90 -1.45 0.15
N SER A 86 6.12 -0.38 -0.03
CA SER A 86 6.65 0.96 -0.24
C SER A 86 7.39 1.44 1.02
N GLN A 87 6.77 1.23 2.19
CA GLN A 87 7.38 1.52 3.49
C GLN A 87 8.70 0.75 3.67
N LYS A 88 8.69 -0.57 3.44
CA LYS A 88 9.88 -1.42 3.53
C LYS A 88 10.99 -0.96 2.59
N THR A 89 10.66 -0.67 1.33
CA THR A 89 11.65 -0.24 0.33
C THR A 89 12.24 1.13 0.68
N LEU A 90 11.42 2.06 1.19
CA LEU A 90 11.90 3.35 1.70
C LEU A 90 12.85 3.18 2.88
N MET A 91 12.52 2.29 3.83
CA MET A 91 13.42 1.97 4.94
C MET A 91 14.75 1.41 4.43
N LEU A 92 14.72 0.50 3.45
CA LEU A 92 15.94 -0.06 2.85
C LEU A 92 16.78 1.01 2.16
N CYS A 93 16.16 1.92 1.40
CA CYS A 93 16.85 3.07 0.80
C CYS A 93 17.54 3.94 1.86
N LEU A 94 16.81 4.29 2.92
CA LEU A 94 17.34 5.08 4.03
C LEU A 94 18.50 4.38 4.75
N CYS A 95 18.39 3.08 4.99
CA CYS A 95 19.47 2.28 5.57
C CYS A 95 20.71 2.25 4.67
N CYS A 96 20.56 2.17 3.34
CA CYS A 96 21.70 2.22 2.42
C CYS A 96 22.38 3.59 2.35
N LEU A 97 21.66 4.67 2.66
CA LEU A 97 22.22 6.02 2.72
C LEU A 97 22.89 6.31 4.08
N TYR A 98 22.66 5.49 5.10
CA TYR A 98 23.27 5.66 6.41
C TYR A 98 24.78 5.35 6.36
N SER A 99 25.61 6.28 6.84
CA SER A 99 27.06 6.07 6.93
C SER A 99 27.44 5.44 8.26
N SER A 100 28.05 4.26 8.28
CA SER A 100 28.52 3.62 9.52
C SER A 100 29.66 4.37 10.20
N GLU A 101 30.46 5.10 9.41
CA GLU A 101 31.63 5.86 9.89
C GLU A 101 31.58 7.29 9.33
N PRO A 102 30.72 8.16 9.87
CA PRO A 102 30.54 9.53 9.35
C PRO A 102 31.82 10.35 9.56
N GLN A 103 32.38 10.88 8.47
CA GLN A 103 33.68 11.57 8.48
C GLN A 103 33.57 13.09 8.67
N ASN A 104 32.36 13.64 8.50
CA ASN A 104 32.14 15.09 8.55
C ASN A 104 30.78 15.45 9.18
N ALA A 105 30.62 16.73 9.51
CA ALA A 105 29.40 17.25 10.15
C ALA A 105 28.14 17.09 9.28
N VAL A 106 28.30 17.06 7.95
CA VAL A 106 27.18 16.88 7.01
C VAL A 106 26.67 15.44 7.08
N GLU A 107 27.56 14.45 7.07
CA GLU A 107 27.23 13.03 7.23
C GLU A 107 26.62 12.73 8.60
N LEU A 108 27.13 13.36 9.67
CA LEU A 108 26.52 13.25 11.01
C LEU A 108 25.08 13.77 11.02
N LYS A 109 24.84 14.92 10.39
CA LYS A 109 23.49 15.49 10.26
C LYS A 109 22.59 14.62 9.39
N ALA A 110 23.11 14.09 8.28
CA ALA A 110 22.39 13.17 7.41
C ALA A 110 21.99 11.89 8.16
N ASN A 111 22.90 11.27 8.92
CA ASN A 111 22.60 10.11 9.75
C ASN A 111 21.55 10.41 10.82
N SER A 112 21.62 11.58 11.48
CA SER A 112 20.60 11.97 12.45
C SER A 112 19.23 12.14 11.80
N TRP A 113 19.18 12.71 10.59
CA TRP A 113 17.95 12.87 9.82
C TRP A 113 17.40 11.51 9.35
N ILE A 114 18.26 10.63 8.82
CA ILE A 114 17.90 9.25 8.44
C ILE A 114 17.32 8.51 9.64
N ARG A 115 17.98 8.59 10.80
CA ARG A 115 17.48 7.96 12.03
C ARG A 115 16.09 8.48 12.42
N SER A 116 15.85 9.79 12.28
CA SER A 116 14.53 10.37 12.52
C SER A 116 13.46 9.80 11.58
N LEU A 117 13.78 9.63 10.30
CA LEU A 117 12.85 9.05 9.33
C LEU A 117 12.61 7.56 9.57
N LEU A 118 13.67 6.80 9.85
CA LEU A 118 13.54 5.39 10.22
C LEU A 118 12.71 5.23 11.49
N CYS A 119 12.90 6.08 12.49
CA CYS A 119 12.03 6.14 13.66
C CYS A 119 10.59 6.43 13.24
N HIS A 120 10.31 7.44 12.41
CA HIS A 120 8.95 7.72 11.93
C HIS A 120 8.30 6.50 11.22
N LEU A 121 9.04 5.83 10.34
CA LEU A 121 8.54 4.67 9.58
C LEU A 121 8.34 3.45 10.48
N LEU A 122 9.25 3.17 11.41
CA LEU A 122 9.13 2.09 12.39
C LEU A 122 8.04 2.39 13.44
N CYS A 123 7.85 3.67 13.74
CA CYS A 123 6.97 4.17 14.78
C CYS A 123 5.68 4.79 14.24
N SER A 124 5.07 4.25 13.18
CA SER A 124 3.69 4.63 12.82
C SER A 124 2.65 4.32 13.93
N SER A 125 3.10 3.83 15.10
CA SER A 125 2.36 3.77 16.38
C SER A 125 3.10 4.34 17.61
N LYS A 126 4.31 4.94 17.51
CA LYS A 126 5.18 5.20 18.69
C LYS A 126 6.07 6.46 18.61
N TRP A 127 5.50 7.65 18.78
CA TRP A 127 6.21 8.68 19.54
C TRP A 127 5.20 9.57 20.25
N GLU A 128 5.03 9.30 21.53
CA GLU A 128 4.22 10.09 22.44
C GLU A 128 4.74 11.53 22.54
N SER A 129 3.81 12.47 22.47
CA SER A 129 3.92 13.74 23.17
C SER A 129 3.05 13.79 24.44
N ASN A 130 2.54 12.65 24.94
CA ASN A 130 1.85 12.55 26.24
C ASN A 130 1.76 11.09 26.77
N GLU A 131 2.90 10.45 27.11
CA GLU A 131 2.96 9.07 27.65
C GLU A 131 2.05 8.85 28.87
N ALA A 132 1.95 9.80 29.78
CA ALA A 132 1.30 9.59 31.08
C ALA A 132 -0.24 9.47 30.98
N GLU A 133 -0.89 10.29 30.17
CA GLU A 133 -2.35 10.30 30.05
C GLU A 133 -2.84 9.18 29.12
N THR A 134 -2.15 8.97 28.00
CA THR A 134 -2.53 7.92 27.03
C THR A 134 -2.28 6.53 27.60
N SER A 135 -1.19 6.29 28.35
CA SER A 135 -0.95 4.98 28.99
C SER A 135 -1.97 4.65 30.09
N THR A 136 -2.41 5.65 30.87
CA THR A 136 -3.45 5.48 31.89
C THR A 136 -4.81 5.19 31.26
N PHE A 137 -5.15 5.85 30.15
CA PHE A 137 -6.37 5.60 29.40
C PHE A 137 -6.36 4.23 28.70
N ILE A 138 -5.26 3.87 28.04
CA ILE A 138 -5.07 2.58 27.36
C ILE A 138 -5.18 1.42 28.35
N SER A 139 -4.55 1.55 29.54
CA SER A 139 -4.64 0.54 30.60
C SER A 139 -6.03 0.46 31.24
N ALA A 140 -6.76 1.58 31.37
CA ALA A 140 -8.16 1.58 31.82
C ALA A 140 -9.10 0.85 30.85
N LEU A 141 -8.78 0.85 29.55
CA LEU A 141 -9.48 0.07 28.53
C LEU A 141 -9.04 -1.40 28.47
N GLY A 142 -8.11 -1.82 29.33
CA GLY A 142 -7.60 -3.19 29.39
C GLY A 142 -6.59 -3.55 28.28
N TYR A 143 -6.07 -2.57 27.55
CA TYR A 143 -5.10 -2.78 26.49
C TYR A 143 -3.67 -2.45 26.95
N THR A 144 -2.67 -3.01 26.26
CA THR A 144 -1.30 -2.51 26.33
C THR A 144 -1.09 -1.43 25.26
N SER A 145 -0.06 -0.58 25.39
CA SER A 145 0.26 0.43 24.37
C SER A 145 0.58 -0.17 22.99
N ALA A 146 1.03 -1.44 22.95
CA ALA A 146 1.25 -2.18 21.71
C ALA A 146 -0.07 -2.72 21.11
N ASP A 147 -1.00 -3.17 21.94
CA ASP A 147 -2.25 -3.80 21.46
C ASP A 147 -3.33 -2.77 21.11
N TYR A 148 -3.28 -1.58 21.72
CA TYR A 148 -4.28 -0.52 21.55
C TYR A 148 -4.55 -0.15 20.09
N TYR A 149 -3.49 0.04 19.29
CA TYR A 149 -3.62 0.45 17.90
C TYR A 149 -4.20 -0.65 17.01
N CYS A 150 -3.78 -1.90 17.21
CA CYS A 150 -4.35 -3.05 16.50
C CYS A 150 -5.85 -3.19 16.84
N HIS A 151 -6.22 -3.02 18.10
CA HIS A 151 -7.64 -3.03 18.50
C HIS A 151 -8.42 -1.82 17.97
N LEU A 152 -7.81 -0.64 17.91
CA LEU A 152 -8.42 0.55 17.33
C LEU A 152 -8.71 0.35 15.84
N VAL A 153 -7.73 -0.17 15.08
CA VAL A 153 -7.91 -0.52 13.66
C VAL A 153 -9.02 -1.53 13.49
N LYS A 154 -9.04 -2.61 14.29
CA LYS A 154 -10.12 -3.59 14.28
C LYS A 154 -11.49 -2.97 14.56
N ASN A 155 -11.59 -2.09 15.56
CA ASN A 155 -12.83 -1.40 15.90
C ASN A 155 -13.28 -0.44 14.80
N MET A 156 -12.35 0.28 14.15
CA MET A 156 -12.63 1.12 13.00
C MET A 156 -13.14 0.29 11.82
N VAL A 157 -12.50 -0.84 11.53
CA VAL A 157 -12.93 -1.77 10.48
C VAL A 157 -14.32 -2.30 10.78
N ILE A 158 -14.59 -2.76 12.01
CA ILE A 158 -15.91 -3.22 12.44
C ILE A 158 -16.94 -2.11 12.24
N SER A 159 -16.66 -0.88 12.68
CA SER A 159 -17.56 0.27 12.54
C SER A 159 -17.88 0.61 11.08
N LEU A 160 -16.88 0.57 10.20
CA LEU A 160 -17.08 0.82 8.77
C LEU A 160 -17.85 -0.32 8.11
N VAL A 161 -17.58 -1.57 8.49
CA VAL A 161 -18.32 -2.74 8.00
C VAL A 161 -19.78 -2.69 8.45
N THR A 162 -20.05 -2.37 9.71
CA THR A 162 -21.43 -2.23 10.21
C THR A 162 -22.15 -1.11 9.50
N GLU A 163 -21.52 0.05 9.33
CA GLU A 163 -22.09 1.16 8.58
C GLU A 163 -22.44 0.74 7.14
N LEU A 164 -21.51 0.12 6.42
CA LEU A 164 -21.74 -0.29 5.03
C LEU A 164 -22.83 -1.37 4.91
N ARG A 165 -22.90 -2.32 5.86
CA ARG A 165 -23.91 -3.39 5.86
C ARG A 165 -25.30 -2.89 6.23
N GLU A 166 -25.43 -2.08 7.28
CA GLU A 166 -26.71 -1.49 7.68
C GLU A 166 -27.35 -0.72 6.54
N ASN A 167 -26.54 -0.05 5.72
CA ASN A 167 -26.99 0.67 4.53
C ASN A 167 -27.44 -0.24 3.37
N GLN A 168 -26.89 -1.46 3.24
CA GLN A 168 -27.34 -2.41 2.21
C GLN A 168 -28.75 -2.98 2.51
N PHE A 169 -29.08 -3.19 3.79
CA PHE A 169 -30.34 -3.80 4.20
C PHE A 169 -31.48 -2.81 4.48
N ASN A 170 -31.18 -1.51 4.66
CA ASN A 170 -32.16 -0.47 5.03
C ASN A 170 -32.81 0.26 3.84
N GLY A 171 -33.03 -0.39 2.69
CA GLY A 171 -33.60 0.18 1.46
C GLY A 171 -35.00 0.86 1.56
N LEU A 172 -35.52 1.09 2.76
CA LEU A 172 -36.84 1.68 3.05
C LEU A 172 -36.83 2.85 4.06
N LYS A 173 -35.68 3.32 4.57
CA LYS A 173 -35.65 4.48 5.50
C LYS A 173 -34.86 5.65 4.93
N ILE A 174 -35.54 6.80 4.86
CA ILE A 174 -35.07 8.13 4.40
C ILE A 174 -34.14 8.75 5.46
N GLN A 175 -33.14 8.00 5.93
CA GLN A 175 -32.10 8.51 6.82
C GLN A 175 -30.78 8.30 6.09
N GLU A 176 -30.16 9.43 5.71
CA GLU A 176 -28.96 9.60 4.89
C GLU A 176 -28.19 8.29 4.62
N SER A 177 -28.58 7.60 3.56
CA SER A 177 -27.81 6.49 3.00
C SER A 177 -26.36 6.95 2.82
N THR A 178 -25.37 6.16 3.24
CA THR A 178 -23.96 6.46 2.94
C THR A 178 -23.83 6.73 1.45
N SER A 179 -23.48 7.97 1.10
CA SER A 179 -23.50 8.41 -0.29
C SER A 179 -22.51 7.59 -1.12
N ALA A 180 -22.81 7.39 -2.40
CA ALA A 180 -21.89 6.74 -3.32
C ALA A 180 -20.49 7.39 -3.31
N SER A 181 -20.42 8.70 -3.08
CA SER A 181 -19.15 9.43 -2.90
C SER A 181 -18.37 9.01 -1.66
N ARG A 182 -19.03 8.71 -0.53
CA ARG A 182 -18.38 8.25 0.69
C ARG A 182 -17.85 6.83 0.54
N VAL A 183 -18.62 5.94 -0.09
CA VAL A 183 -18.15 4.56 -0.40
C VAL A 183 -16.97 4.60 -1.36
N ASN A 184 -17.01 5.46 -2.38
CA ASN A 184 -15.89 5.67 -3.29
C ASN A 184 -14.64 6.15 -2.54
N ALA A 185 -14.78 7.15 -1.66
CA ALA A 185 -13.67 7.64 -0.85
C ALA A 185 -13.08 6.54 0.03
N VAL A 186 -13.91 5.78 0.75
CA VAL A 186 -13.45 4.64 1.58
C VAL A 186 -12.71 3.60 0.73
N SER A 187 -13.14 3.34 -0.51
CA SER A 187 -12.41 2.44 -1.41
C SER A 187 -11.00 2.95 -1.73
N ILE A 188 -10.83 4.25 -1.97
CA ILE A 188 -9.51 4.87 -2.22
C ILE A 188 -8.64 4.79 -0.96
N PHE A 189 -9.20 5.10 0.22
CA PHE A 189 -8.47 4.98 1.50
C PHE A 189 -7.97 3.56 1.78
N CYS A 190 -8.65 2.54 1.28
CA CYS A 190 -8.24 1.16 1.49
C CYS A 190 -7.05 0.74 0.61
N VAL A 191 -6.80 1.38 -0.53
CA VAL A 191 -5.73 1.00 -1.49
C VAL A 191 -4.36 0.81 -0.83
N PRO A 192 -3.82 1.77 -0.05
CA PRO A 192 -2.53 1.57 0.59
C PRO A 192 -2.58 0.48 1.69
N LEU A 193 -3.75 0.18 2.24
CA LEU A 193 -3.92 -0.68 3.40
C LEU A 193 -4.33 -2.13 3.05
N ILE A 194 -4.52 -2.46 1.77
CA ILE A 194 -5.13 -3.74 1.35
C ILE A 194 -4.41 -4.97 1.87
N THR A 195 -3.09 -4.90 2.10
CA THR A 195 -2.30 -6.04 2.58
C THR A 195 -2.38 -6.23 4.10
N LEU A 196 -3.07 -5.34 4.83
CA LEU A 196 -3.27 -5.48 6.26
C LEU A 196 -4.31 -6.59 6.54
N PRO A 197 -3.97 -7.64 7.31
CA PRO A 197 -4.87 -8.77 7.56
C PRO A 197 -6.22 -8.36 8.15
N ASP A 198 -6.20 -7.39 9.06
CA ASP A 198 -7.37 -6.88 9.77
C ASP A 198 -8.36 -6.14 8.85
N LEU A 199 -7.94 -5.76 7.62
CA LEU A 199 -8.78 -5.04 6.67
C LEU A 199 -9.68 -5.96 5.84
N THR A 200 -9.38 -7.27 5.78
CA THR A 200 -10.10 -8.26 4.96
C THR A 200 -11.64 -8.14 5.05
N PRO A 201 -12.26 -8.02 6.25
CA PRO A 201 -13.72 -7.88 6.34
C PRO A 201 -14.27 -6.62 5.68
N LEU A 202 -13.51 -5.52 5.68
CA LEU A 202 -13.88 -4.28 4.99
C LEU A 202 -13.73 -4.42 3.48
N LEU A 203 -12.64 -5.05 3.01
CA LEU A 203 -12.43 -5.31 1.58
C LEU A 203 -13.60 -6.11 1.01
N GLU A 204 -13.98 -7.22 1.64
CA GLU A 204 -15.11 -8.04 1.19
C GLU A 204 -16.43 -7.27 1.24
N THR A 205 -16.66 -6.51 2.31
CA THR A 205 -17.89 -5.72 2.47
C THR A 205 -18.02 -4.65 1.38
N LEU A 206 -16.92 -4.01 0.98
CA LEU A 206 -16.87 -3.10 -0.17
C LEU A 206 -17.17 -3.84 -1.47
N LEU A 207 -16.53 -5.00 -1.70
CA LEU A 207 -16.77 -5.83 -2.90
C LEU A 207 -18.21 -6.31 -3.01
N PHE A 208 -18.91 -6.52 -1.90
CA PHE A 208 -20.35 -6.84 -1.89
C PHE A 208 -21.26 -5.61 -1.95
N TYR A 209 -20.73 -4.39 -1.84
CA TYR A 209 -21.52 -3.18 -1.86
C TYR A 209 -21.88 -2.75 -3.30
N HIS A 210 -23.13 -2.97 -3.70
CA HIS A 210 -23.62 -2.69 -5.05
C HIS A 210 -24.36 -1.34 -5.20
N GLY A 211 -24.66 -0.65 -4.09
CA GLY A 211 -25.42 0.60 -4.07
C GLY A 211 -26.74 0.55 -4.85
N GLY A 212 -27.33 1.73 -5.07
CA GLY A 212 -28.62 1.87 -5.79
C GLY A 212 -28.49 2.31 -7.26
N SER A 213 -27.28 2.55 -7.76
CA SER A 213 -27.03 3.08 -9.10
C SER A 213 -26.45 2.02 -10.04
N SER A 214 -26.74 2.13 -11.35
CA SER A 214 -26.18 1.26 -12.38
C SER A 214 -24.69 1.48 -12.68
N LYS A 215 -24.08 2.53 -12.11
CA LYS A 215 -22.67 2.86 -12.29
C LYS A 215 -21.84 2.30 -11.14
N GLU A 216 -20.65 1.80 -11.45
CA GLU A 216 -19.66 1.35 -10.46
C GLU A 216 -19.33 2.49 -9.48
N ILE A 217 -19.40 2.16 -8.18
CA ILE A 217 -19.26 3.08 -7.04
C ILE A 217 -17.84 3.01 -6.49
N LEU A 218 -17.22 1.83 -6.52
CA LEU A 218 -15.85 1.65 -6.08
C LEU A 218 -14.88 2.29 -7.07
N SER A 219 -13.74 2.73 -6.56
CA SER A 219 -12.67 3.24 -7.41
C SER A 219 -12.02 2.10 -8.21
N SER A 220 -11.60 2.39 -9.45
CA SER A 220 -10.85 1.44 -10.27
C SER A 220 -9.52 1.09 -9.63
N GLU A 221 -8.87 2.08 -8.99
CA GLU A 221 -7.61 1.90 -8.26
C GLU A 221 -7.75 0.85 -7.15
N PHE A 222 -8.87 0.85 -6.42
CA PHE A 222 -9.17 -0.17 -5.42
C PHE A 222 -9.37 -1.56 -6.04
N LEU A 223 -10.21 -1.67 -7.08
CA LEU A 223 -10.53 -2.96 -7.71
C LEU A 223 -9.28 -3.60 -8.33
N GLU A 224 -8.44 -2.80 -8.98
CA GLU A 224 -7.15 -3.24 -9.52
C GLU A 224 -6.19 -3.68 -8.41
N ALA A 225 -6.03 -2.85 -7.37
CA ALA A 225 -5.09 -3.14 -6.29
C ALA A 225 -5.48 -4.43 -5.52
N VAL A 226 -6.78 -4.63 -5.24
CA VAL A 226 -7.28 -5.85 -4.62
C VAL A 226 -7.02 -7.06 -5.52
N ASN A 227 -7.26 -6.97 -6.83
CA ASN A 227 -6.99 -8.07 -7.76
C ASN A 227 -5.50 -8.43 -7.79
N GLU A 228 -4.62 -7.44 -7.89
CA GLU A 228 -3.16 -7.66 -7.89
C GLU A 228 -2.68 -8.28 -6.57
N ALA A 229 -3.19 -7.80 -5.44
CA ALA A 229 -2.84 -8.37 -4.13
C ALA A 229 -3.34 -9.81 -3.99
N PHE A 230 -4.53 -10.12 -4.51
CA PHE A 230 -5.09 -11.47 -4.53
C PHE A 230 -4.26 -12.41 -5.42
N LEU A 231 -3.97 -12.02 -6.67
CA LEU A 231 -3.17 -12.84 -7.60
C LEU A 231 -1.77 -13.12 -7.07
N LYS A 232 -1.17 -12.14 -6.38
CA LYS A 232 0.13 -12.29 -5.70
C LYS A 232 0.06 -13.02 -4.35
N LYS A 233 -1.12 -13.56 -3.97
CA LYS A 233 -1.40 -14.26 -2.71
C LYS A 233 -1.04 -13.45 -1.46
N LYS A 234 -1.10 -12.12 -1.54
CA LYS A 234 -0.84 -11.20 -0.41
C LYS A 234 -2.06 -11.03 0.50
N ILE A 235 -3.25 -11.29 -0.03
CA ILE A 235 -4.52 -11.27 0.70
C ILE A 235 -5.27 -12.57 0.45
N SER A 236 -6.15 -12.93 1.37
CA SER A 236 -7.07 -14.05 1.23
C SER A 236 -8.50 -13.51 1.23
N LEU A 237 -9.27 -13.85 0.20
CA LEU A 237 -10.65 -13.44 0.02
C LEU A 237 -11.51 -14.70 -0.13
N SER A 238 -12.77 -14.63 0.30
CA SER A 238 -13.77 -15.64 -0.01
C SER A 238 -14.04 -15.73 -1.51
N GLU A 239 -14.41 -16.92 -1.99
CA GLU A 239 -14.71 -17.16 -3.41
C GLU A 239 -15.78 -16.17 -3.92
N SER A 240 -16.83 -15.93 -3.13
CA SER A 240 -17.88 -14.97 -3.46
C SER A 240 -17.36 -13.55 -3.62
N ALA A 241 -16.38 -13.13 -2.81
CA ALA A 241 -15.77 -11.81 -2.94
C ALA A 241 -14.94 -11.69 -4.22
N VAL A 242 -14.21 -12.75 -4.59
CA VAL A 242 -13.45 -12.83 -5.84
C VAL A 242 -14.38 -12.78 -7.06
N PHE A 243 -15.46 -13.55 -7.06
CA PHE A 243 -16.47 -13.47 -8.11
C PHE A 243 -17.10 -12.07 -8.20
N SER A 244 -17.41 -11.46 -7.04
CA SER A 244 -17.96 -10.11 -7.01
C SER A 244 -16.99 -9.08 -7.63
N LEU A 245 -15.69 -9.20 -7.33
CA LEU A 245 -14.64 -8.38 -7.94
C LEU A 245 -14.63 -8.53 -9.47
N TRP A 246 -14.64 -9.75 -9.98
CA TRP A 246 -14.58 -10.02 -11.43
C TRP A 246 -15.84 -9.60 -12.18
N LEU A 247 -17.02 -9.78 -11.59
CA LEU A 247 -18.29 -9.34 -12.18
C LEU A 247 -18.38 -7.82 -12.29
N ARG A 248 -17.70 -7.10 -11.41
CA ARG A 248 -17.70 -5.63 -11.34
C ARG A 248 -16.56 -4.99 -12.13
N HIS A 249 -15.45 -5.70 -12.27
CA HIS A 249 -14.24 -5.21 -12.90
C HIS A 249 -13.70 -6.21 -13.92
N LEU A 250 -14.15 -6.10 -15.16
CA LEU A 250 -13.73 -6.97 -16.26
C LEU A 250 -12.20 -7.05 -16.41
N PRO A 251 -11.41 -5.96 -16.30
CA PRO A 251 -9.96 -6.06 -16.39
C PRO A 251 -9.33 -6.94 -15.31
N SER A 252 -9.97 -7.07 -14.13
CA SER A 252 -9.50 -8.00 -13.08
C SER A 252 -9.63 -9.45 -13.51
N LEU A 253 -10.76 -9.81 -14.14
CA LEU A 253 -11.00 -11.16 -14.66
C LEU A 253 -10.03 -11.49 -15.80
N GLU A 254 -9.82 -10.55 -16.72
CA GLU A 254 -8.87 -10.70 -17.82
C GLU A 254 -7.45 -10.97 -17.29
N LYS A 255 -6.99 -10.16 -16.33
CA LYS A 255 -5.69 -10.35 -15.68
C LYS A 255 -5.58 -11.68 -14.93
N ALA A 256 -6.63 -12.09 -14.21
CA ALA A 256 -6.63 -13.37 -13.51
C ALA A 256 -6.52 -14.55 -14.49
N THR A 257 -7.23 -14.47 -15.61
CA THR A 257 -7.19 -15.47 -16.68
C THR A 257 -5.80 -15.51 -17.33
N LEU A 258 -5.21 -14.36 -17.64
CA LEU A 258 -3.85 -14.28 -18.19
C LEU A 258 -2.80 -14.84 -17.22
N HIS A 259 -2.89 -14.48 -15.94
CA HIS A 259 -1.99 -15.00 -14.90
C HIS A 259 -2.09 -16.53 -14.78
N LEU A 260 -3.29 -17.10 -14.85
CA LEU A 260 -3.47 -18.55 -14.89
C LEU A 260 -2.81 -19.16 -16.13
N LEU A 261 -3.02 -18.57 -17.31
CA LEU A 261 -2.39 -19.05 -18.55
C LEU A 261 -0.87 -19.02 -18.44
N ASP A 262 -0.29 -17.92 -17.95
CA ASP A 262 1.16 -17.79 -17.75
C ASP A 262 1.71 -18.82 -16.77
N GLN A 263 0.98 -19.12 -15.69
CA GLN A 263 1.35 -20.20 -14.76
C GLN A 263 1.33 -21.57 -15.44
N LEU A 264 0.28 -21.86 -16.23
CA LEU A 264 0.15 -23.12 -16.97
C LEU A 264 1.22 -23.27 -18.06
N PHE A 265 1.65 -22.18 -18.70
CA PHE A 265 2.75 -22.21 -19.68
C PHE A 265 4.13 -22.32 -19.02
N SER A 266 4.29 -21.77 -17.82
CA SER A 266 5.55 -21.82 -17.06
C SER A 266 5.81 -23.21 -16.49
N ILE A 267 4.75 -23.92 -16.13
CA ILE A 267 4.81 -25.36 -15.86
C ILE A 267 5.01 -26.00 -17.22
N GLN A 268 6.25 -26.40 -17.54
CA GLN A 268 6.45 -27.40 -18.58
C GLN A 268 5.43 -28.50 -18.32
N LEU A 269 4.51 -28.73 -19.26
CA LEU A 269 3.34 -29.61 -19.17
C LEU A 269 3.79 -31.09 -19.00
N ASN A 270 4.50 -31.35 -17.92
CA ASN A 270 5.21 -32.59 -17.61
C ASN A 270 4.26 -33.56 -16.92
N SER A 271 3.17 -33.08 -16.32
CA SER A 271 2.09 -33.90 -15.79
C SER A 271 0.72 -33.20 -15.87
N LEU A 272 -0.32 -34.00 -16.13
CA LEU A 272 -1.71 -33.55 -16.12
C LEU A 272 -2.21 -33.24 -14.68
N GLU A 273 -1.57 -33.85 -13.68
CA GLU A 273 -1.91 -33.69 -12.26
C GLU A 273 -1.53 -32.31 -11.73
N GLU A 274 -0.35 -31.78 -12.11
CA GLU A 274 0.09 -30.43 -11.75
C GLU A 274 -0.80 -29.37 -12.40
N VAL A 275 -1.19 -29.57 -13.66
CA VAL A 275 -2.14 -28.71 -14.37
C VAL A 275 -3.49 -28.67 -13.64
N ALA A 276 -4.02 -29.84 -13.26
CA ALA A 276 -5.29 -29.92 -12.53
C ALA A 276 -5.22 -29.30 -11.13
N TYR A 277 -4.06 -29.38 -10.47
CA TYR A 277 -3.81 -28.73 -9.19
C TYR A 277 -3.82 -27.20 -9.32
N VAL A 278 -3.12 -26.65 -10.32
CA VAL A 278 -3.05 -25.20 -10.53
C VAL A 278 -4.41 -24.60 -10.88
N ILE A 279 -5.18 -25.27 -11.72
CA ILE A 279 -6.56 -24.82 -12.03
C ILE A 279 -7.38 -24.76 -10.74
N LYS A 280 -7.38 -25.83 -9.93
CA LYS A 280 -8.11 -25.87 -8.66
C LYS A 280 -7.66 -24.80 -7.65
N ASP A 281 -6.36 -24.51 -7.59
CA ASP A 281 -5.79 -23.51 -6.68
C ASP A 281 -6.06 -22.06 -7.14
N SER A 282 -6.37 -21.86 -8.42
CA SER A 282 -6.57 -20.53 -9.02
C SER A 282 -7.96 -19.92 -8.82
N LEU A 283 -8.89 -20.66 -8.20
CA LEU A 283 -10.31 -20.31 -8.08
C LEU A 283 -11.07 -20.14 -9.41
N LEU A 284 -10.43 -20.51 -10.54
CA LEU A 284 -11.01 -20.58 -11.89
C LEU A 284 -11.35 -22.03 -12.29
#